data_AF-A0A9P7V7D8-F1
#
_entry.id   AF-A0A9P7V7D8-F1
#
_cell.length_a   1.000
_cell.length_b   1.000
_cell.length_c   1.000
_cell.angle_alpha   90.00
_cell.angle_beta   90.00
_cell.angle_gamma   90.00
#
_symmetry.space_group_name_H-M   'P 1'
#
loop_
_entity.id
_entity.type
_entity.pdbx_description
1 polymer ?
#
loop_
_entity_poly.entity_id
_entity_poly.type
_entity_poly.pdbx_seq_one_letter_code
_entity_poly.pdbx_strand_id
1 'polypeptide(L)'
;MPDPHRIFLKGTDNDFIVFVDEPEMWEKYKKDPSIDLVDFVSVFQVFVTSKGSLGDLDTASEAELANEFGSADVNKAIAHILKNGEDRNTVDVRNKELK
;
A
#
# COMPACT_ATOMS: atom_id res chain seq x y z
N MET A 1 -16.77 0.44 11.96
CA MET A 1 -15.41 0.88 11.59
C MET A 1 -15.19 0.34 10.20
N PRO A 2 -14.95 1.17 9.17
CA PRO A 2 -14.54 0.65 7.87
C PRO A 2 -13.24 -0.13 8.05
N ASP A 3 -13.14 -1.31 7.45
CA ASP A 3 -11.91 -2.09 7.45
C ASP A 3 -10.83 -1.31 6.70
N PRO A 4 -9.59 -1.21 7.24
CA PRO A 4 -8.51 -0.51 6.57
C PRO A 4 -8.25 -1.14 5.20
N HIS A 5 -8.14 -0.28 4.19
CA HIS A 5 -7.77 -0.68 2.84
C HIS A 5 -6.33 -1.14 2.82
N ARG A 6 -6.09 -2.28 2.18
CA ARG A 6 -4.76 -2.89 2.09
C ARG A 6 -4.31 -2.77 0.66
N ILE A 7 -3.31 -1.94 0.45
CA ILE A 7 -2.70 -1.73 -0.85
C ILE A 7 -1.52 -2.68 -0.97
N PHE A 8 -1.57 -3.56 -1.96
CA PHE A 8 -0.54 -4.54 -2.25
C PHE A 8 0.23 -4.09 -3.48
N LEU A 9 1.55 -4.08 -3.39
CA LEU A 9 2.43 -3.88 -4.52
C LEU A 9 3.27 -5.13 -4.69
N LYS A 10 3.13 -5.77 -5.86
CA LYS A 10 3.97 -6.89 -6.23
C LYS A 10 5.33 -6.39 -6.67
N GLY A 11 6.35 -6.61 -5.85
CA GLY A 11 7.75 -6.34 -6.21
C GLY A 11 8.34 -7.44 -7.07
N THR A 12 9.66 -7.38 -7.27
CA THR A 12 10.41 -8.36 -8.07
C THR A 12 10.61 -9.65 -7.30
N ASP A 13 11.10 -9.54 -6.06
CA ASP A 13 11.43 -10.67 -5.19
C ASP A 13 10.41 -10.81 -4.04
N ASN A 14 9.93 -9.69 -3.51
CA ASN A 14 9.02 -9.64 -2.37
C ASN A 14 7.78 -8.79 -2.66
N ASP A 15 6.67 -9.12 -1.99
CA ASP A 15 5.44 -8.32 -2.06
C ASP A 15 5.42 -7.28 -0.94
N PHE A 16 4.98 -6.07 -1.26
CA PHE A 16 4.89 -4.95 -0.32
C PHE A 16 3.44 -4.60 -0.01
N ILE A 17 3.17 -4.23 1.24
CA ILE A 17 1.83 -3.97 1.73
C ILE A 17 1.83 -2.69 2.57
N VAL A 18 0.84 -1.84 2.31
CA VAL A 18 0.56 -0.62 3.08
C VAL A 18 -0.92 -0.61 3.48
N PHE A 19 -1.18 -0.16 4.70
CA PHE A 19 -2.53 -0.02 5.25
C PHE A 19 -2.98 1.43 5.15
N VAL A 20 -4.16 1.65 4.60
CA VAL A 20 -4.79 2.96 4.42
C VAL A 20 -6.11 2.96 5.18
N ASP A 21 -6.27 3.88 6.11
CA ASP A 21 -7.52 4.04 6.85
C ASP A 21 -8.53 4.87 6.04
N GLU A 22 -8.06 5.88 5.30
CA GLU A 22 -8.92 6.76 4.48
C GLU A 22 -8.65 6.64 2.97
N PRO A 23 -9.44 5.85 2.22
CA PRO A 23 -9.31 5.75 0.77
C PRO A 23 -9.68 7.05 0.06
N GLU A 24 -10.57 7.87 0.64
CA GLU A 24 -10.93 9.18 0.08
C GLU A 24 -9.72 10.14 0.07
N MET A 25 -8.91 10.11 1.13
CA MET A 25 -7.67 10.88 1.20
C MET A 25 -6.63 10.33 0.24
N TRP A 26 -6.57 9.02 0.04
CA TRP A 26 -5.73 8.42 -1.01
C TRP A 26 -6.11 8.88 -2.42
N GLU A 27 -7.41 8.95 -2.74
CA GLU A 27 -7.88 9.48 -4.02
C GLU A 27 -7.54 10.97 -4.21
N LYS A 28 -7.63 11.76 -3.13
CA LYS A 28 -7.17 13.15 -3.14
C LYS A 28 -5.67 13.23 -3.32
N TYR A 29 -4.88 12.40 -2.63
CA TYR A 29 -3.43 12.34 -2.73
C TYR A 29 -2.95 12.03 -4.16
N LYS A 30 -3.67 11.15 -4.87
CA LYS A 30 -3.43 10.87 -6.29
C LYS A 30 -3.57 12.12 -7.18
N LYS A 31 -4.43 13.07 -6.80
CA LYS A 31 -4.65 14.34 -7.51
C LYS A 31 -3.72 15.45 -7.01
N ASP A 32 -3.51 15.52 -5.70
CA ASP A 32 -2.73 16.55 -5.01
C ASP A 32 -1.79 15.92 -3.97
N PRO A 33 -0.49 15.79 -4.27
CA PRO A 33 0.48 15.17 -3.38
C PRO A 33 0.93 16.10 -2.23
N SER A 34 0.20 17.19 -1.94
CA SER A 34 0.46 18.04 -0.75
C SER A 34 -0.05 17.41 0.54
N ILE A 35 -0.84 16.35 0.45
CA ILE A 35 -1.36 15.60 1.61
C ILE A 35 -0.24 14.68 2.12
N ASP A 36 0.06 14.80 3.41
CA ASP A 36 1.02 13.92 4.06
C ASP A 36 0.45 12.50 4.15
N LEU A 37 1.23 11.53 3.70
CA LEU A 37 0.84 10.11 3.71
C LEU A 37 0.50 9.65 5.13
N VAL A 38 1.20 10.18 6.13
CA VAL A 38 0.99 9.90 7.56
C VAL A 38 -0.42 10.21 8.05
N ASP A 39 -1.15 11.08 7.35
CA ASP A 39 -2.50 11.53 7.76
C ASP A 39 -3.59 10.50 7.44
N PHE A 40 -3.36 9.65 6.42
CA PHE A 40 -4.36 8.67 5.94
C PHE A 40 -3.83 7.23 5.86
N VAL A 41 -2.53 7.04 6.03
CA VAL A 41 -1.89 5.73 6.15
C VAL A 41 -1.97 5.28 7.61
N SER A 42 -2.49 4.08 7.84
CA SER A 42 -2.71 3.55 9.19
C SER A 42 -1.40 3.34 9.95
N VAL A 43 -0.38 2.85 9.25
CA VAL A 43 0.98 2.66 9.80
C VAL A 43 1.99 3.17 8.79
N PHE A 44 2.80 4.14 9.19
CA PHE A 44 3.85 4.74 8.36
C PHE A 44 5.08 3.82 8.21
N GLN A 45 4.84 2.57 7.87
CA GLN A 45 5.84 1.54 7.62
C GLN A 45 5.39 0.70 6.44
N VAL A 46 6.36 0.26 5.64
CA VAL A 46 6.11 -0.67 4.55
C VAL A 46 6.27 -2.06 5.10
N PHE A 47 5.23 -2.89 4.93
CA PHE A 47 5.31 -4.30 5.26
C PHE A 47 5.73 -5.08 4.02
N VAL A 48 6.51 -6.13 4.22
CA VAL A 48 6.98 -7.03 3.18
C VAL A 48 6.55 -8.44 3.53
N THR A 49 6.22 -9.24 2.52
CA THR A 49 5.93 -10.66 2.69
C THR A 49 6.72 -11.48 1.67
N SER A 50 7.49 -12.44 2.17
CA SER A 50 8.39 -13.30 1.36
C SER A 50 7.73 -14.64 0.99
N LYS A 51 6.58 -14.96 1.57
CA LYS A 51 5.78 -16.15 1.25
C LYS A 51 4.33 -15.74 1.28
N GLY A 52 3.61 -15.91 0.17
CA GLY A 52 2.21 -15.47 -0.03
C GLY A 52 1.13 -16.07 0.90
N SER A 53 1.49 -16.39 2.14
CA SER A 53 0.60 -16.72 3.24
C SER A 53 0.40 -15.48 4.11
N LEU A 54 -0.86 -15.13 4.32
CA LEU A 54 -1.40 -14.04 5.16
C LEU A 54 -0.98 -14.06 6.66
N GLY A 55 0.10 -14.76 7.04
CA GLY A 55 0.50 -14.99 8.42
C GLY A 55 1.62 -14.08 8.92
N ASP A 56 2.66 -13.86 8.11
CA ASP A 56 3.86 -13.15 8.52
C ASP A 56 4.07 -11.93 7.60
N LEU A 57 3.68 -10.77 8.11
CA LEU A 57 4.03 -9.47 7.57
C LEU A 57 5.23 -8.97 8.35
N ASP A 58 6.38 -8.94 7.70
CA ASP A 58 7.57 -8.34 8.28
C ASP A 58 7.67 -6.86 7.89
N THR A 59 8.38 -6.07 8.68
CA THR A 59 8.71 -4.70 8.28
C THR A 59 9.81 -4.72 7.24
N ALA A 60 9.62 -4.03 6.12
CA ALA A 60 10.66 -3.88 5.12
C ALA A 60 11.86 -3.14 5.72
N SER A 61 13.05 -3.71 5.57
CA SER A 61 14.29 -3.06 5.97
C SER A 61 14.71 -1.99 4.96
N GLU A 62 15.51 -1.01 5.39
CA GLU A 62 16.04 0.04 4.50
C GLU A 62 16.77 -0.53 3.27
N ALA A 63 17.45 -1.67 3.44
CA ALA A 63 18.11 -2.37 2.34
C ALA A 63 17.12 -2.94 1.31
N GLU A 64 16.02 -3.54 1.76
CA GLU A 64 14.95 -4.05 0.89
C GLU A 64 14.27 -2.90 0.12
N LEU A 65 14.01 -1.79 0.83
CA LEU A 65 13.42 -0.61 0.21
C LEU A 65 14.36 0.02 -0.82
N ALA A 66 15.65 0.12 -0.50
CA ALA A 66 16.65 0.62 -1.43
C ALA A 66 16.82 -0.28 -2.65
N ASN A 67 16.68 -1.60 -2.49
CA ASN A 67 16.82 -2.55 -3.59
C ASN A 67 15.60 -2.52 -4.53
N GLU A 68 14.38 -2.44 -3.98
CA GLU A 68 13.15 -2.49 -4.78
C GLU A 68 12.68 -1.11 -5.27
N PHE A 69 12.76 -0.07 -4.42
CA PHE A 69 12.34 1.29 -4.76
C PHE A 69 13.50 2.21 -5.16
N GLY A 70 14.75 1.76 -5.06
CA GLY A 70 15.93 2.58 -5.32
C GLY A 70 16.24 3.61 -4.23
N SER A 71 15.50 3.61 -3.12
CA SER A 71 15.65 4.55 -2.00
C SER A 71 15.34 3.85 -0.68
N ALA A 72 16.16 4.11 0.36
CA ALA A 72 15.87 3.69 1.73
C ALA A 72 14.74 4.52 2.40
N ASP A 73 14.16 5.48 1.66
CA ASP A 73 13.09 6.34 2.16
C ASP A 73 11.74 5.62 2.19
N VAL A 74 11.26 5.29 3.40
CA VAL A 74 9.93 4.73 3.64
C VAL A 74 8.83 5.58 2.99
N ASN A 75 8.94 6.91 3.08
CA ASN A 75 7.97 7.84 2.49
C ASN A 75 7.87 7.67 0.95
N LYS A 76 9.01 7.53 0.26
CA LYS A 76 9.01 7.29 -1.19
C LYS A 76 8.45 5.92 -1.54
N ALA A 77 8.77 4.90 -0.75
CA ALA A 77 8.23 3.56 -0.95
C ALA A 77 6.71 3.54 -0.78
N ILE A 78 6.17 4.14 0.29
CA ILE A 78 4.72 4.29 0.50
C ILE A 78 4.09 5.05 -0.67
N ALA A 79 4.65 6.20 -1.07
CA ALA A 79 4.14 6.97 -2.21
C ALA A 79 4.12 6.13 -3.51
N HIS A 80 5.14 5.30 -3.72
CA HIS A 80 5.23 4.41 -4.87
C HIS A 80 4.19 3.29 -4.82
N ILE A 81 4.01 2.65 -3.65
CA ILE A 81 3.00 1.62 -3.40
C ILE A 81 1.59 2.20 -3.55
N LEU A 82 1.33 3.41 -3.07
CA LEU A 82 0.03 4.05 -3.23
C LEU A 82 -0.27 4.44 -4.68
N LYS A 83 0.75 4.68 -5.50
CA LYS A 83 0.60 5.02 -6.92
C LYS A 83 0.51 3.79 -7.82
N ASN A 84 1.27 2.75 -7.55
CA ASN A 84 1.40 1.55 -8.40
C ASN A 84 0.76 0.29 -7.80
N GLY A 85 0.43 0.32 -6.51
CA GLY A 85 -0.16 -0.81 -5.81
C GLY A 85 -1.65 -0.96 -6.10
N GLU A 86 -2.12 -2.17 -5.88
CA GLU A 86 -3.49 -2.59 -6.09
C GLU A 86 -4.19 -2.71 -4.74
N ASP A 87 -5.40 -2.18 -4.64
CA ASP A 87 -6.25 -2.45 -3.49
C ASP A 87 -6.69 -3.92 -3.54
N ARG A 88 -6.18 -4.71 -2.60
CA ARG A 88 -6.56 -6.12 -2.44
C ARG A 88 -7.53 -6.27 -1.29
N ASN A 89 -8.37 -5.27 -1.03
CA ASN A 89 -9.61 -5.51 -0.32
C ASN A 89 -10.56 -6.23 -1.30
N THR A 90 -10.36 -7.55 -1.43
CA THR A 90 -11.20 -8.39 -2.26
C THR A 90 -12.57 -8.53 -1.59
N VAL A 91 -13.43 -7.56 -1.83
CA VAL A 91 -14.74 -7.86 -2.41
C VAL A 91 -14.78 -7.22 -3.79
N ASP A 92 -14.29 -7.97 -4.79
CA ASP A 92 -14.86 -7.92 -6.13
C ASP A 92 -16.33 -8.40 -6.02
N VAL A 93 -17.19 -7.60 -5.38
CA VAL A 93 -18.62 -7.56 -5.72
C VAL A 93 -18.74 -6.51 -6.79
N ARG A 94 -18.33 -6.93 -7.98
CA ARG A 94 -18.57 -6.29 -9.26
C ARG A 94 -20.09 -6.14 -9.42
N ASN A 95 -20.66 -5.11 -8.82
CA ASN A 95 -22.06 -4.74 -8.98
C ASN A 95 -22.19 -4.18 -10.39
N LYS A 96 -22.28 -5.10 -11.35
CA LYS A 96 -22.71 -4.82 -12.71
C LYS A 96 -24.18 -4.47 -12.59
N GLU A 97 -24.48 -3.18 -12.43
CA GLU A 97 -25.82 -2.66 -12.67
C GLU A 97 -26.25 -3.11 -14.07
N LEU A 98 -27.08 -4.15 -14.12
CA LEU A 98 -27.89 -4.49 -15.27
C LEU A 98 -28.96 -3.40 -15.36
N LYS A 99 -28.73 -2.41 -16.23
CA LYS A 99 -29.81 -1.60 -16.81
C LYS A 99 -30.33 -2.26 -18.07
#